data_AF-A0AB39W3M4-F1
#
_entry.id   AF-A0AB39W3M4-F1
#
_cell.length_a   1.000
_cell.length_b   1.000
_cell.length_c   1.000
_cell.angle_alpha   90.00
_cell.angle_beta   90.00
_cell.angle_gamma   90.00
#
_symmetry.space_group_name_H-M   'P 1'
#
loop_
_entity.id
_entity.type
_entity.pdbx_description
1 polymer ?
#
loop_
_entity_poly.entity_id
_entity_poly.type
_entity_poly.pdbx_seq_one_letter_code
_entity_poly.pdbx_strand_id
1 'polypeptide(L)'
;MHATIIIYLLKLIAKFKPNTFIEKILNRKKIAWFTIGFLVSISLFIFLFSYWGNHELGDSARIPIGYDKEISNINWTKYANFEGVKSLDGYEIYTTKFKNDGKILCGNYDSDFYDYKNSYFVYNLEIDQLTEFTTEAEYNTYAVKNGIPKTNQFLTFEDNYGNYWNGWRFWLLA
;
A
#
# COMPACT_ATOMS: atom_id res chain seq x y z
N MET A 1 -21.19 9.87 7.19
CA MET A 1 -20.69 10.78 6.15
C MET A 1 -20.90 10.22 4.74
N HIS A 2 -20.38 9.01 4.45
CA HIS A 2 -20.44 8.37 3.13
C HIS A 2 -21.85 8.25 2.51
N ALA A 3 -22.85 7.78 3.26
CA ALA A 3 -24.22 7.66 2.76
C ALA A 3 -24.82 9.01 2.32
N THR A 4 -24.51 10.09 3.04
CA THR A 4 -24.99 11.44 2.72
C THR A 4 -24.40 11.96 1.41
N ILE A 5 -23.11 11.71 1.16
CA ILE A 5 -22.43 12.07 -0.10
C ILE A 5 -23.05 11.30 -1.27
N ILE A 6 -23.24 10.00 -1.13
CA ILE A 6 -23.84 9.15 -2.17
C ILE A 6 -25.28 9.61 -2.49
N ILE A 7 -26.09 9.90 -1.46
CA ILE A 7 -27.44 10.42 -1.66
C ILE A 7 -27.43 11.78 -2.38
N TYR A 8 -26.46 12.64 -2.07
CA TYR A 8 -26.31 13.92 -2.77
C TYR A 8 -25.95 13.73 -4.25
N LEU A 9 -25.00 12.83 -4.55
CA LEU A 9 -24.64 12.49 -5.93
C LEU A 9 -25.83 11.88 -6.69
N LEU A 10 -26.60 10.98 -6.08
CA LEU A 10 -27.81 10.41 -6.68
C LEU A 10 -28.86 11.48 -7.00
N LYS A 11 -29.03 12.48 -6.14
CA LYS A 11 -29.92 13.63 -6.41
C LYS A 11 -29.42 14.47 -7.59
N LEU A 12 -28.11 14.68 -7.66
CA LEU A 12 -27.49 15.44 -8.75
C LEU A 12 -27.67 14.68 -10.08
N ILE A 13 -27.43 13.37 -10.10
CA ILE A 13 -27.68 12.50 -11.27
C ILE A 13 -29.15 12.54 -11.67
N ALA A 14 -30.08 12.40 -10.71
CA ALA A 14 -31.52 12.45 -11.00
C ALA A 14 -31.96 13.80 -11.60
N LYS A 15 -31.28 14.89 -11.24
CA LYS A 15 -31.54 16.22 -11.82
C LYS A 15 -31.15 16.30 -13.30
N PHE A 16 -30.01 15.72 -13.69
CA PHE A 16 -29.52 15.78 -15.08
C PHE A 16 -30.04 14.64 -15.95
N LYS A 17 -30.34 13.49 -15.35
CA LYS A 17 -30.84 12.29 -16.01
C LYS A 17 -31.95 11.66 -15.16
N PRO A 18 -33.18 12.19 -15.26
CA PRO A 18 -34.30 11.69 -14.49
C PRO A 18 -34.49 10.19 -14.75
N ASN A 19 -34.63 9.45 -13.66
CA ASN A 19 -34.74 8.01 -13.68
C ASN A 19 -35.70 7.58 -12.57
N THR A 20 -36.79 6.93 -12.97
CA THR A 20 -37.86 6.49 -12.08
C THR A 20 -37.36 5.54 -10.99
N PHE A 21 -36.28 4.79 -11.22
CA PHE A 21 -35.64 3.95 -10.21
C PHE A 21 -34.92 4.78 -9.13
N ILE A 22 -34.11 5.76 -9.54
CA ILE A 22 -33.36 6.63 -8.61
C ILE A 22 -34.33 7.48 -7.79
N GLU A 23 -35.38 8.01 -8.41
CA GLU A 23 -36.42 8.79 -7.73
C GLU A 23 -37.17 7.96 -6.68
N LYS A 24 -37.51 6.70 -6.99
CA LYS A 24 -38.13 5.78 -6.03
C LYS A 24 -37.24 5.53 -4.82
N ILE A 25 -35.93 5.38 -5.02
CA ILE A 25 -34.96 5.24 -3.93
C ILE A 25 -34.91 6.52 -3.10
N LEU A 26 -34.73 7.68 -3.74
CA LEU A 26 -34.61 8.98 -3.05
C LEU A 26 -35.87 9.40 -2.28
N ASN A 27 -37.05 8.95 -2.71
CA ASN A 27 -38.31 9.21 -2.02
C ASN A 27 -38.39 8.53 -0.65
N ARG A 28 -37.67 7.42 -0.44
CA ARG A 28 -37.60 6.71 0.85
C ARG A 28 -36.40 7.15 1.67
N LYS A 29 -36.27 8.45 1.93
CA LYS A 29 -35.05 9.11 2.50
C LYS A 29 -34.37 8.34 3.64
N LYS A 30 -35.12 7.91 4.68
CA LYS A 30 -34.57 7.19 5.83
C LYS A 30 -34.07 5.78 5.46
N ILE A 31 -34.89 5.04 4.71
CA ILE A 31 -34.56 3.67 4.26
C ILE A 31 -33.36 3.72 3.32
N ALA A 32 -33.37 4.61 2.33
CA ALA A 32 -32.26 4.78 1.40
C ALA A 32 -30.96 5.15 2.11
N TRP A 33 -31.01 6.07 3.07
CA TRP A 33 -29.82 6.45 3.85
C TRP A 33 -29.27 5.26 4.65
N PHE A 34 -30.14 4.50 5.33
CA PHE A 34 -29.73 3.32 6.07
C PHE A 34 -29.18 2.21 5.16
N THR A 35 -29.88 1.87 4.08
CA THR A 35 -29.46 0.83 3.14
C THR A 35 -28.13 1.17 2.47
N ILE A 36 -27.95 2.43 2.01
CA ILE A 36 -26.68 2.86 1.42
C ILE A 36 -25.57 2.83 2.47
N GLY A 37 -25.84 3.33 3.68
CA GLY A 37 -24.87 3.26 4.78
C GLY A 37 -24.44 1.83 5.08
N PHE A 38 -25.40 0.92 5.20
CA PHE A 38 -25.16 -0.49 5.45
C PHE A 38 -24.35 -1.18 4.33
N LEU A 39 -24.68 -0.92 3.07
CA LEU A 39 -23.94 -1.46 1.92
C LEU A 39 -22.50 -0.92 1.87
N VAL A 40 -22.31 0.37 2.18
CA VAL A 40 -20.97 0.95 2.33
C VAL A 40 -20.21 0.25 3.45
N SER A 41 -20.82 0.06 4.63
CA SER A 41 -20.19 -0.64 5.75
C SER A 41 -19.79 -2.08 5.40
N ILE A 42 -20.64 -2.84 4.71
CA ILE A 42 -20.28 -4.19 4.22
C ILE A 42 -19.10 -4.11 3.25
N SER A 43 -19.13 -3.16 2.32
CA SER A 43 -18.07 -3.03 1.31
C SER A 43 -16.72 -2.70 1.96
N LEU A 44 -16.72 -1.80 2.95
CA LEU A 44 -15.53 -1.45 3.73
C LEU A 44 -15.04 -2.61 4.58
N PHE A 45 -15.97 -3.35 5.18
CA PHE A 45 -15.64 -4.56 5.93
C PHE A 45 -14.96 -5.61 5.03
N ILE A 46 -15.47 -5.84 3.82
CA ILE A 46 -14.82 -6.74 2.84
C ILE A 46 -13.45 -6.19 2.43
N PHE A 47 -13.36 -4.87 2.18
CA PHE A 47 -12.11 -4.22 1.79
C PHE A 47 -11.01 -4.36 2.84
N LEU A 48 -11.35 -4.29 4.14
CA LEU A 48 -10.42 -4.49 5.26
C LEU A 48 -9.69 -5.83 5.19
N PHE A 49 -10.30 -6.88 4.63
CA PHE A 49 -9.67 -8.20 4.47
C PHE A 49 -9.09 -8.44 3.06
N SER A 50 -9.14 -7.44 2.19
CA SER A 50 -8.51 -7.51 0.87
C SER A 50 -7.02 -7.17 0.97
N TYR A 51 -6.22 -7.66 0.02
CA TYR A 51 -4.79 -7.32 -0.11
C TYR A 51 -4.51 -5.81 -0.03
N TRP A 52 -5.40 -4.97 -0.58
CA TRP A 52 -5.22 -3.52 -0.62
C TRP A 52 -5.67 -2.78 0.65
N GLY A 53 -6.54 -3.40 1.45
CA GLY A 53 -7.16 -2.78 2.61
C GLY A 53 -6.75 -3.40 3.95
N ASN A 54 -6.06 -4.54 3.92
CA ASN A 54 -5.53 -5.17 5.11
C ASN A 54 -4.30 -4.41 5.62
N HIS A 55 -4.50 -3.59 6.65
CA HIS A 55 -3.44 -2.93 7.40
C HIS A 55 -3.05 -3.70 8.68
N GLU A 56 -3.62 -4.90 8.87
CA GLU A 56 -3.68 -5.69 10.11
C GLU A 56 -4.34 -5.01 11.30
N LEU A 57 -5.06 -5.77 12.13
CA LEU A 57 -5.82 -5.26 13.28
C LEU A 57 -4.92 -4.87 14.48
N GLY A 58 -3.79 -4.20 14.23
CA GLY A 58 -2.90 -3.64 15.25
C GLY A 58 -1.66 -4.46 15.59
N ASP A 59 -1.49 -5.66 15.02
CA ASP A 59 -0.34 -6.53 15.31
C ASP A 59 0.92 -6.15 14.53
N SER A 60 0.82 -5.81 13.24
CA SER A 60 1.93 -5.18 12.50
C SER A 60 1.43 -4.29 11.37
N ALA A 61 2.05 -3.12 11.18
CA ALA A 61 1.71 -2.24 10.07
C ALA A 61 2.21 -2.86 8.75
N ARG A 62 1.37 -2.89 7.71
CA ARG A 62 1.71 -3.47 6.39
C ARG A 62 1.48 -2.52 5.24
N ILE A 63 2.27 -2.70 4.19
CA ILE A 63 2.14 -1.97 2.93
C ILE A 63 2.14 -2.99 1.79
N PRO A 64 1.03 -3.14 1.03
CA PRO A 64 1.05 -3.92 -0.19
C PRO A 64 1.89 -3.19 -1.24
N ILE A 65 2.84 -3.91 -1.85
CA ILE A 65 3.78 -3.34 -2.82
C ILE A 65 3.51 -3.76 -4.27
N GLY A 66 2.51 -4.62 -4.51
CA GLY A 66 2.15 -5.19 -5.80
C GLY A 66 2.49 -6.69 -5.90
N TYR A 67 1.91 -7.36 -6.89
CA TYR A 67 2.16 -8.77 -7.22
C TYR A 67 2.00 -9.72 -6.02
N ASP A 68 0.95 -9.50 -5.22
CA ASP A 68 0.63 -10.25 -4.00
C ASP A 68 1.77 -10.28 -2.96
N LYS A 69 2.65 -9.27 -2.99
CA LYS A 69 3.73 -9.11 -2.01
C LYS A 69 3.51 -7.91 -1.10
N GLU A 70 4.07 -7.97 0.09
CA GLU A 70 3.93 -6.92 1.08
C GLU A 70 5.24 -6.64 1.80
N ILE A 71 5.31 -5.43 2.36
CA ILE A 71 6.34 -5.05 3.32
C ILE A 71 5.65 -4.81 4.65
N SER A 72 6.11 -5.52 5.67
CA SER A 72 5.60 -5.41 7.03
C SER A 72 6.59 -4.67 7.92
N ASN A 73 6.06 -4.02 8.95
CA ASN A 73 6.84 -3.40 9.98
C ASN A 73 7.22 -4.42 11.06
N ILE A 74 8.47 -4.41 11.51
CA ILE A 74 8.95 -5.27 12.61
C ILE A 74 8.97 -4.51 13.93
N ASN A 75 9.42 -3.27 13.87
CA ASN A 75 9.47 -2.37 15.00
C ASN A 75 9.18 -0.97 14.48
N TRP A 76 8.03 -0.42 14.90
CA TRP A 76 7.29 0.72 14.34
C TRP A 76 8.10 1.80 13.61
N THR A 77 9.30 2.12 14.09
CA THR A 77 10.13 3.22 13.59
C THR A 77 11.40 2.80 12.82
N LYS A 78 11.84 1.54 12.89
CA LYS A 78 13.20 1.16 12.43
C LYS A 78 13.18 0.24 11.22
N TYR A 79 12.65 -0.98 11.35
CA TYR A 79 12.84 -2.02 10.34
C TYR A 79 11.56 -2.40 9.63
N ALA A 80 11.70 -2.62 8.32
CA ALA A 80 10.72 -3.23 7.47
C ALA A 80 11.21 -4.60 6.98
N ASN A 81 10.32 -5.58 6.95
CA ASN A 81 10.57 -6.90 6.38
C ASN A 81 9.94 -6.98 4.99
N PHE A 82 10.70 -7.42 4.00
CA PHE A 82 10.14 -7.86 2.73
C PHE A 82 9.91 -9.38 2.76
N GLU A 83 8.68 -9.76 3.11
CA GLU A 83 8.34 -11.15 3.42
C GLU A 83 8.38 -12.07 2.20
N GLY A 84 8.75 -13.34 2.44
CA GLY A 84 8.73 -14.39 1.43
C GLY A 84 9.88 -14.34 0.41
N VAL A 85 10.79 -13.36 0.51
CA VAL A 85 12.00 -13.27 -0.33
C VAL A 85 13.25 -13.41 0.53
N LYS A 86 14.23 -14.14 0.03
CA LYS A 86 15.54 -14.29 0.68
C LYS A 86 16.61 -13.52 -0.09
N SER A 87 17.58 -12.95 0.63
CA SER A 87 18.80 -12.41 0.03
C SER A 87 19.62 -13.52 -0.62
N LEU A 88 20.64 -13.15 -1.40
CA LEU A 88 21.63 -14.05 -1.97
C LEU A 88 22.43 -14.80 -0.89
N ASP A 89 22.51 -14.25 0.32
CA ASP A 89 23.08 -14.91 1.50
C ASP A 89 22.11 -15.89 2.18
N GLY A 90 20.85 -15.99 1.71
CA GLY A 90 19.81 -16.87 2.25
C GLY A 90 19.05 -16.31 3.46
N TYR A 91 19.26 -15.04 3.80
CA TYR A 91 18.60 -14.38 4.93
C TYR A 91 17.29 -13.72 4.52
N GLU A 92 16.42 -13.43 5.49
CA GLU A 92 15.26 -12.54 5.24
C GLU A 92 15.75 -11.16 4.81
N ILE A 93 14.91 -10.40 4.12
CA ILE A 93 15.27 -9.05 3.66
C ILE A 93 14.73 -8.04 4.66
N TYR A 94 15.64 -7.48 5.46
CA TYR A 94 15.35 -6.35 6.34
C TYR A 94 15.93 -5.06 5.77
N THR A 95 15.12 -4.01 5.83
CA THR A 95 15.45 -2.70 5.28
C THR A 95 14.99 -1.58 6.21
N THR A 96 15.76 -0.50 6.30
CA THR A 96 15.36 0.73 7.00
C THR A 96 14.82 1.79 6.06
N LYS A 97 15.21 1.75 4.77
CA LYS A 97 14.75 2.68 3.74
C LYS A 97 14.53 1.97 2.42
N PHE A 98 13.37 2.19 1.84
CA PHE A 98 12.99 1.59 0.57
C PHE A 98 12.12 2.53 -0.25
N LYS A 99 11.93 2.16 -1.51
CA LYS A 99 10.97 2.76 -2.41
C LYS A 99 10.40 1.72 -3.35
N ASN A 100 9.09 1.75 -3.49
CA ASN A 100 8.34 0.96 -4.46
C ASN A 100 7.74 1.88 -5.53
N ASP A 101 7.87 1.51 -6.80
CA ASP A 101 7.19 2.20 -7.92
C ASP A 101 6.01 1.41 -8.51
N GLY A 102 5.67 0.28 -7.89
CA GLY A 102 4.58 -0.63 -8.30
C GLY A 102 5.06 -1.83 -9.11
N LYS A 103 6.30 -1.83 -9.60
CA LYS A 103 6.93 -2.99 -10.27
C LYS A 103 8.28 -3.34 -9.68
N ILE A 104 9.01 -2.34 -9.22
CA ILE A 104 10.33 -2.48 -8.65
C ILE A 104 10.28 -2.01 -7.20
N LEU A 105 10.77 -2.89 -6.33
CA LEU A 105 11.13 -2.54 -4.96
C LEU A 105 12.64 -2.33 -4.87
N CYS A 106 13.05 -1.18 -4.37
CA CYS A 106 14.46 -0.88 -4.08
C CYS A 106 14.61 -0.60 -2.59
N GLY A 107 15.73 -1.02 -1.99
CA GLY A 107 16.02 -0.69 -0.60
C GLY A 107 17.46 -0.93 -0.21
N ASN A 108 17.82 -0.50 1.01
CA ASN A 108 19.06 -0.91 1.65
C ASN A 108 18.84 -2.17 2.48
N TYR A 109 19.91 -2.96 2.66
CA TYR A 109 19.97 -3.95 3.72
C TYR A 109 20.37 -3.28 5.03
N ASP A 110 19.62 -3.56 6.09
CA ASP A 110 19.92 -3.09 7.44
C ASP A 110 19.17 -3.97 8.44
N SER A 111 19.90 -4.60 9.36
CA SER A 111 19.37 -5.57 10.31
C SER A 111 20.27 -5.66 11.53
N ASP A 112 19.66 -5.79 12.71
CA ASP A 112 20.37 -6.18 13.94
C ASP A 112 20.50 -7.73 14.05
N PHE A 113 19.93 -8.50 13.11
CA PHE A 113 19.87 -9.97 13.12
C PHE A 113 20.86 -10.66 12.19
N TYR A 114 21.25 -9.99 11.09
CA TYR A 114 22.03 -10.59 10.01
C TYR A 114 23.10 -9.63 9.51
N ASP A 115 24.29 -10.16 9.26
CA ASP A 115 25.36 -9.46 8.57
C ASP A 115 25.26 -9.76 7.07
N TYR A 116 24.60 -8.87 6.32
CA TYR A 116 24.52 -8.98 4.86
C TYR A 116 25.85 -8.64 4.21
N LYS A 117 26.26 -9.39 3.18
CA LYS A 117 27.43 -9.00 2.36
C LYS A 117 27.15 -7.81 1.47
N ASN A 118 25.91 -7.66 1.02
CA ASN A 118 25.46 -6.57 0.17
C ASN A 118 24.72 -5.50 0.99
N SER A 119 24.79 -4.27 0.52
CA SER A 119 24.21 -3.11 1.21
C SER A 119 22.88 -2.66 0.60
N TYR A 120 22.60 -3.04 -0.65
CA TYR A 120 21.41 -2.59 -1.38
C TYR A 120 20.82 -3.70 -2.23
N PHE A 121 19.53 -3.59 -2.51
CA PHE A 121 18.84 -4.51 -3.40
C PHE A 121 17.86 -3.79 -4.32
N VAL A 122 17.59 -4.45 -5.44
CA VAL A 122 16.51 -4.18 -6.37
C VAL A 122 15.78 -5.50 -6.58
N TYR A 123 14.47 -5.48 -6.38
CA TYR A 123 13.60 -6.61 -6.64
C TYR A 123 12.57 -6.25 -7.69
N ASN A 124 12.55 -7.01 -8.78
CA ASN A 124 11.51 -6.92 -9.79
C ASN A 124 10.34 -7.82 -9.39
N LEU A 125 9.21 -7.20 -9.04
CA LEU A 125 8.01 -7.87 -8.56
C LEU A 125 7.28 -8.66 -9.66
N GLU A 126 7.47 -8.31 -10.93
CA GLU A 126 6.79 -8.95 -12.06
C GLU A 126 7.40 -10.31 -12.42
N ILE A 127 8.72 -10.43 -12.29
CA ILE A 127 9.48 -11.63 -12.69
C ILE A 127 10.20 -12.30 -11.51
N ASP A 128 9.90 -11.87 -10.29
CA ASP A 128 10.49 -12.37 -9.04
C ASP A 128 12.03 -12.38 -9.02
N GLN A 129 12.66 -11.32 -9.57
CA GLN A 129 14.12 -11.25 -9.71
C GLN A 129 14.76 -10.30 -8.69
N LEU A 130 15.67 -10.84 -7.88
CA LEU A 130 16.51 -10.08 -6.95
C LEU A 130 17.87 -9.75 -7.58
N THR A 131 18.30 -8.50 -7.45
CA THR A 131 19.65 -8.03 -7.78
C THR A 131 20.19 -7.26 -6.57
N GLU A 132 21.40 -7.58 -6.15
CA GLU A 132 22.02 -6.98 -4.96
C GLU A 132 23.32 -6.25 -5.31
N PHE A 133 23.66 -5.25 -4.50
CA PHE A 133 24.81 -4.38 -4.71
C PHE A 133 25.57 -4.20 -3.40
N THR A 134 26.90 -4.23 -3.49
CA THR A 134 27.76 -4.13 -2.31
C THR A 134 27.83 -2.69 -1.81
N THR A 135 27.83 -1.73 -2.73
CA THR A 135 28.00 -0.30 -2.39
C THR A 135 26.88 0.59 -2.93
N GLU A 136 26.70 1.75 -2.30
CA GLU A 136 25.76 2.79 -2.75
C GLU A 136 26.09 3.30 -4.15
N ALA A 137 27.39 3.39 -4.50
CA ALA A 137 27.84 3.87 -5.79
C ALA A 137 27.46 2.89 -6.93
N GLU A 138 27.64 1.59 -6.70
CA GLU A 138 27.21 0.54 -7.64
C GLU A 138 25.70 0.58 -7.85
N TYR A 139 24.94 0.60 -6.75
CA TYR A 139 23.49 0.71 -6.79
C TYR A 139 23.04 1.95 -7.57
N ASN A 140 23.56 3.14 -7.24
CA ASN A 140 23.12 4.38 -7.88
C ASN A 140 23.51 4.44 -9.36
N THR A 141 24.63 3.82 -9.76
CA THR A 141 25.01 3.67 -11.17
C THR A 141 24.00 2.79 -11.91
N TYR A 142 23.62 1.65 -11.31
CA TYR A 142 22.57 0.79 -11.84
C TYR A 142 21.22 1.52 -11.89
N ALA A 143 20.89 2.30 -10.86
CA ALA A 143 19.62 3.01 -10.75
C ALA A 143 19.46 4.04 -11.88
N VAL A 144 20.50 4.85 -12.15
CA VAL A 144 20.51 5.80 -13.27
C VAL A 144 20.34 5.08 -14.60
N LYS A 145 21.08 4.00 -14.83
CA LYS A 145 21.04 3.25 -16.09
C LYS A 145 19.65 2.67 -16.38
N ASN A 146 18.95 2.20 -15.36
CA ASN A 146 17.66 1.53 -15.49
C ASN A 146 16.45 2.44 -15.21
N GLY A 147 16.67 3.73 -14.91
CA GLY A 147 15.59 4.68 -14.64
C GLY A 147 14.79 4.37 -13.36
N ILE A 148 15.41 3.71 -12.37
CA ILE A 148 14.78 3.38 -11.08
C ILE A 148 15.23 4.36 -9.99
N PRO A 149 14.54 4.41 -8.83
CA PRO A 149 14.88 5.35 -7.77
C PRO A 149 16.34 5.22 -7.28
N LYS A 150 16.94 6.34 -6.92
CA LYS A 150 18.25 6.38 -6.24
C LYS A 150 18.09 6.23 -4.72
N THR A 151 19.19 5.95 -4.02
CA THR A 151 19.22 5.85 -2.55
C THR A 151 18.68 7.10 -1.84
N ASN A 152 18.98 8.29 -2.35
CA ASN A 152 18.48 9.55 -1.79
C ASN A 152 16.98 9.78 -1.99
N GLN A 153 16.30 8.93 -2.75
CA GLN A 153 14.85 8.92 -2.93
C GLN A 153 14.17 7.84 -2.09
N PHE A 154 14.93 7.01 -1.38
CA PHE A 154 14.36 6.03 -0.46
C PHE A 154 13.74 6.72 0.75
N LEU A 155 12.66 6.12 1.22
CA LEU A 155 11.85 6.62 2.32
C LEU A 155 11.87 5.61 3.46
N THR A 156 11.65 6.10 4.69
CA THR A 156 11.48 5.21 5.83
C THR A 156 10.21 4.38 5.69
N PHE A 157 10.03 3.35 6.52
CA PHE A 157 8.76 2.63 6.56
C PHE A 157 7.59 3.58 6.87
N GLU A 158 7.74 4.46 7.86
CA GLU A 158 6.71 5.43 8.27
C GLU A 158 6.30 6.34 7.11
N ASP A 159 7.27 6.87 6.37
CA ASP A 159 7.01 7.73 5.20
C ASP A 159 6.27 6.98 4.09
N ASN A 160 6.72 5.75 3.76
CA ASN A 160 6.04 4.91 2.78
C ASN A 160 4.63 4.52 3.23
N TYR A 161 4.45 4.19 4.51
CA TYR A 161 3.18 3.83 5.12
C TYR A 161 2.21 5.00 5.05
N GLY A 162 2.67 6.19 5.46
CA GLY A 162 1.93 7.44 5.34
C GLY A 162 1.52 7.69 3.89
N ASN A 163 2.44 7.58 2.94
CA ASN A 163 2.12 7.78 1.52
C ASN A 163 1.07 6.80 0.99
N TYR A 164 1.12 5.53 1.40
CA TYR A 164 0.17 4.51 0.95
C TYR A 164 -1.21 4.68 1.60
N TRP A 165 -1.25 4.80 2.92
CA TRP A 165 -2.49 4.82 3.71
C TRP A 165 -3.14 6.20 3.82
N ASN A 166 -2.51 7.27 3.32
CA ASN A 166 -3.10 8.61 3.32
C ASN A 166 -4.25 8.75 2.29
N GLY A 167 -4.90 9.91 2.31
CA GLY A 167 -5.99 10.26 1.40
C GLY A 167 -7.23 9.43 1.67
N TRP A 168 -7.89 8.99 0.60
CA TRP A 168 -9.16 8.27 0.72
C TRP A 168 -9.04 6.98 1.53
N ARG A 169 -7.89 6.29 1.50
CA ARG A 169 -7.69 5.04 2.27
C ARG A 169 -7.78 5.28 3.77
N PHE A 170 -7.17 6.36 4.25
CA PHE A 170 -7.31 6.82 5.63
C PHE A 170 -8.78 7.04 5.97
N TRP A 171 -9.52 7.80 5.15
CA TRP A 171 -10.94 8.09 5.39
C TRP A 171 -11.87 6.88 5.31
N LEU A 172 -11.46 5.81 4.61
CA LEU A 172 -12.24 4.59 4.49
C LEU A 172 -12.07 3.65 5.68
N LEU A 173 -10.93 3.73 6.37
CA LEU A 173 -10.55 2.81 7.44
C LEU A 173 -10.44 3.48 8.82
N ALA A 174 -10.46 4.82 8.88
CA ALA A 174 -10.59 5.62 10.11
C ALA A 174 -12.06 5.83 10.52
#